data_AF-A0A952C7B2-F1
#
_entry.id   AF-A0A952C7B2-F1
#
_cell.length_a   1.000
_cell.length_b   1.000
_cell.length_c   1.000
_cell.angle_alpha   90.00
_cell.angle_beta   90.00
_cell.angle_gamma   90.00
#
_symmetry.space_group_name_H-M   'P 1'
#
loop_
_entity.id
_entity.type
_entity.pdbx_description
1 polymer ?
#
loop_
_entity_poly.entity_id
_entity_poly.type
_entity_poly.pdbx_seq_one_letter_code
_entity_poly.pdbx_strand_id
1 'polypeptide(L)' 'MFNKRTKIKQVLATEPLNQEVTVMGWVRSFRNNQFIALNDGSTNSNLQVVAELGRFPEDLLKRITIS' A
#
# COMPACT_ATOMS: atom_id res chain seq x y z
N MET A 1 8.15 -20.10 3.16
CA MET A 1 8.36 -18.97 4.10
C MET A 1 7.15 -18.07 3.99
N PHE A 2 6.22 -18.12 4.96
CA PHE A 2 5.03 -17.28 4.93
C PHE A 2 5.44 -15.80 4.96
N ASN A 3 4.80 -14.96 4.15
CA ASN A 3 4.95 -13.50 4.11
C ASN A 3 6.29 -12.97 3.55
N LYS A 4 6.73 -13.45 2.37
CA LYS A 4 7.75 -12.74 1.59
C LYS A 4 7.20 -11.37 1.17
N ARG A 5 7.73 -10.30 1.77
CA ARG A 5 7.38 -8.91 1.48
C ARG A 5 8.62 -8.01 1.52
N THR A 6 8.57 -6.91 0.80
CA THR A 6 9.51 -5.80 0.95
C THR A 6 8.97 -4.85 2.03
N LYS A 7 9.82 -4.44 2.98
CA LYS A 7 9.40 -3.47 4.01
C LYS A 7 9.19 -2.10 3.39
N ILE A 8 8.24 -1.32 3.90
CA ILE A 8 7.98 0.04 3.39
C ILE A 8 9.23 0.92 3.51
N LYS A 9 9.98 0.84 4.61
CA LYS A 9 11.27 1.53 4.75
C LYS A 9 12.25 1.23 3.60
N GLN A 10 12.27 -0.01 3.12
CA GLN A 10 13.13 -0.41 2.00
C GLN A 10 12.59 0.14 0.68
N VAL A 11 11.28 0.02 0.43
CA VAL A 11 10.66 0.58 -0.78
C VAL A 11 10.93 2.08 -0.92
N LEU A 12 10.79 2.85 0.17
CA LEU A 12 11.01 4.29 0.17
C LEU A 12 12.50 4.69 0.05
N ALA A 13 13.43 3.76 0.31
CA ALA A 13 14.87 3.99 0.18
C ALA A 13 15.42 3.54 -1.18
N THR A 14 14.68 2.71 -1.92
CA THR A 14 15.06 2.26 -3.26
C THR A 14 14.66 3.31 -4.30
N GLU A 15 15.47 3.46 -5.33
CA GLU A 15 15.10 4.32 -6.46
C GLU A 15 13.79 3.85 -7.12
N PRO A 16 12.92 4.78 -7.54
CA PRO A 16 11.70 4.43 -8.24
C PRO A 16 12.05 3.76 -9.58
N LEU A 17 11.85 2.45 -9.64
CA LEU A 17 12.01 1.64 -10.83
C LEU A 17 10.66 0.99 -11.16
N ASN A 18 10.47 0.59 -12.42
CA ASN A 18 9.34 -0.21 -12.86
C ASN A 18 9.50 -1.67 -12.38
N GLN A 19 9.49 -1.87 -11.06
CA GLN A 19 9.63 -3.16 -10.41
C GLN A 19 8.32 -3.59 -9.75
N GLU A 20 8.06 -4.89 -9.79
CA GLU A 20 6.95 -5.48 -9.04
C GLU A 20 7.41 -5.80 -7.62
N VAL A 21 6.68 -5.28 -6.62
CA VAL A 21 6.97 -5.50 -5.20
C VAL A 21 5.73 -5.90 -4.44
N THR A 22 5.89 -6.86 -3.53
CA THR A 22 4.85 -7.22 -2.56
C THR A 22 5.10 -6.49 -1.26
N VAL A 23 4.19 -5.62 -0.85
CA VAL A 23 4.19 -4.93 0.45
C VAL A 23 3.01 -5.38 1.29
N MET A 24 3.13 -5.26 2.61
CA MET A 24 2.04 -5.56 3.56
C MET A 24 2.07 -4.52 4.67
N GLY A 25 0.92 -4.15 5.21
CA GLY A 25 0.82 -3.17 6.30
C GLY A 25 -0.62 -2.88 6.66
N TRP A 26 -0.83 -1.88 7.52
CA TRP A 26 -2.12 -1.36 7.93
C TRP A 26 -2.44 -0.06 7.20
N VAL A 27 -3.69 0.09 6.80
CA VAL A 27 -4.17 1.29 6.12
C VAL A 27 -4.37 2.40 7.15
N ARG A 28 -3.66 3.51 6.95
CA ARG A 28 -3.74 4.71 7.79
C ARG A 28 -4.77 5.71 7.29
N SER A 29 -5.04 5.72 5.98
CA SER A 29 -6.10 6.51 5.36
C SER A 29 -6.47 5.93 4.00
N PHE A 30 -7.72 6.07 3.60
CA PHE A 30 -8.20 5.77 2.25
C PHE A 30 -9.09 6.90 1.76
N ARG A 31 -8.74 7.53 0.63
CA ARG A 31 -9.44 8.72 0.10
C ARG A 31 -9.74 8.58 -1.39
N ASN A 32 -10.88 9.14 -1.81
CA ASN A 32 -11.36 9.17 -3.21
C ASN A 32 -11.41 7.80 -3.89
N ASN A 33 -11.60 6.71 -3.13
CA ASN A 33 -11.55 5.33 -3.63
C ASN A 33 -10.26 4.98 -4.42
N GLN A 34 -9.19 5.74 -4.23
CA GLN A 34 -7.99 5.67 -5.08
C GLN A 34 -6.69 5.71 -4.25
N PHE A 35 -6.57 6.61 -3.28
CA PHE A 35 -5.31 6.80 -2.58
C PHE A 35 -5.34 6.12 -1.22
N ILE A 36 -4.46 5.14 -1.06
CA ILE A 36 -4.30 4.35 0.17
C ILE A 36 -2.96 4.76 0.79
N ALA A 37 -2.98 5.24 2.03
CA ALA A 37 -1.76 5.40 2.83
C ALA A 37 -1.54 4.12 3.64
N LEU A 38 -0.45 3.40 3.35
CA LEU A 38 -0.11 2.13 3.99
C LEU A 38 1.10 2.32 4.91
N ASN A 39 1.08 1.73 6.10
CA ASN A 39 2.20 1.73 7.03
C ASN A 39 2.43 0.34 7.62
N ASP A 40 3.69 -0.04 7.82
CA ASP A 40 4.06 -1.36 8.34
C ASP A 40 4.91 -1.30 9.63
N GLY A 41 5.04 -0.12 10.23
CA GLY A 41 5.86 0.14 11.42
C GLY A 41 7.37 0.18 11.17
N SER A 42 7.85 -0.07 9.94
CA SER A 42 9.29 -0.06 9.65
C SER A 42 9.87 1.34 9.52
N THR A 43 9.03 2.36 9.34
CA THR A 43 9.38 3.78 9.22
C THR A 43 8.19 4.67 9.62
N ASN A 44 8.47 5.92 10.01
CA ASN A 44 7.46 6.92 10.34
C ASN A 44 6.67 7.41 9.11
N SER A 45 7.20 7.20 7.90
CA SER A 45 6.56 7.61 6.65
C SER A 45 5.58 6.56 6.14
N ASN A 46 4.50 7.00 5.49
CA ASN A 46 3.54 6.11 4.85
C ASN A 46 3.93 5.86 3.39
N LEU A 47 3.68 4.65 2.90
CA LEU A 47 3.69 4.36 1.47
C LEU A 47 2.35 4.79 0.87
N GLN A 48 2.38 5.60 -0.18
CA GLN A 48 1.18 5.92 -0.94
C GLN A 48 0.98 4.87 -2.04
N VAL A 49 -0.14 4.16 -1.98
CA VAL A 49 -0.60 3.22 -3.00
C VAL A 49 -1.75 3.86 -3.77
N VAL A 50 -1.65 3.82 -5.10
CA VAL A 50 -2.68 4.34 -6.01
C VAL A 50 -3.43 3.15 -6.60
N ALA A 51 -4.70 3.00 -6.22
CA ALA A 51 -5.63 2.09 -6.87
C ALA A 51 -6.19 2.78 -8.11
N GLU A 52 -5.83 2.27 -9.29
CA GLU A 52 -6.33 2.76 -10.57
C GLU A 52 -7.86 2.68 -10.65
N LEU A 53 -8.50 3.77 -11.10
CA LEU A 53 -9.96 3.85 -11.18
C LEU A 53 -10.50 2.83 -12.19
N GLY A 54 -11.55 2.11 -11.83
CA GLY A 54 -12.17 1.08 -12.67
C GLY A 54 -11.41 -0.24 -12.77
N ARG A 55 -10.19 -0.33 -12.24
CA ARG A 55 -9.40 -1.57 -12.25
C ARG A 55 -9.86 -2.60 -11.22
N PHE A 56 -10.44 -2.14 -10.11
CA PHE A 56 -10.88 -2.99 -9.02
C PHE A 56 -12.39 -2.85 -8.79
N PRO A 57 -13.10 -3.95 -8.46
CA PRO A 57 -14.53 -3.89 -8.17
C PRO A 57 -14.80 -3.11 -6.89
N GLU A 58 -15.92 -2.38 -6.87
CA GLU A 58 -16.29 -1.51 -5.76
C GLU A 58 -16.40 -2.27 -4.43
N ASP A 59 -16.93 -3.49 -4.44
CA ASP A 59 -17.07 -4.33 -3.24
C ASP A 59 -15.72 -4.71 -2.63
N LEU A 60 -14.67 -4.84 -3.45
CA LEU A 60 -13.31 -5.06 -2.94
C LEU A 60 -12.77 -3.78 -2.28
N LEU A 61 -12.98 -2.62 -2.91
CA LEU A 61 -12.54 -1.34 -2.36
C LEU A 61 -13.25 -1.00 -1.05
N LYS A 62 -14.54 -1.35 -0.91
CA LYS A 62 -15.32 -1.19 0.33
C LYS A 62 -14.77 -1.98 1.52
N ARG A 63 -14.00 -3.04 1.26
CA ARG A 63 -13.35 -3.84 2.34
C ARG A 63 -12.11 -3.16 2.91
N ILE A 64 -11.63 -2.07 2.32
CA ILE A 64 -10.49 -1.31 2.82
C ILE A 64 -10.95 -0.45 4.00
N THR A 65 -10.70 -0.95 5.22
CA THR A 65 -10.97 -0.22 6.46
C THR A 65 -9.70 0.45 6.99
N ILE A 66 -9.87 1.58 7.66
CA ILE A 66 -8.77 2.31 8.30
C ILE A 66 -8.52 1.71 9.69
N SER A 67 -7.24 1.59 10.06
CA SER A 67 -6.77 1.16 11.39
C SER A 67 -6.39 2.33 12.28
#